data_AF-A0A924EGH2-F1
#
_entry.id   AF-A0A924EGH2-F1
#
_cell.length_a   1.000
_cell.length_b   1.000
_cell.length_c   1.000
_cell.angle_alpha   90.00
_cell.angle_beta   90.00
_cell.angle_gamma   90.00
#
_symmetry.space_group_name_H-M   'P 1'
#
loop_
_entity.id
_entity.type
_entity.pdbx_description
1 polymer ?
#
loop_
_entity_poly.entity_id
_entity_poly.type
_entity_poly.pdbx_seq_one_letter_code
_entity_poly.pdbx_strand_id
1 'polypeptide(L)'
;MQSNFLPTLDKIEITAAHIEGNYDLVYELLVEPLHEELYKRQDFNFIDELSEGQQLILAYDYLRTQVLQGGFIQFIQNEYVGLLPSVIEQLMMISATDMASLLDDVLKVYVLNRDMLNRPTTVEEFAKLYEEFKEFEILDERFIQHNLTTERMMLDYAVTHLGEFVA
;
A
#
# COMPACT_ATOMS: atom_id res chain seq x y z
N MET A 1 1.80 -12.54 12.70
CA MET A 1 2.49 -13.81 12.30
C MET A 1 4.01 -13.60 12.29
N GLN A 2 4.87 -14.60 12.53
CA GLN A 2 6.35 -14.43 12.41
C GLN A 2 6.76 -14.55 10.94
N SER A 3 7.51 -13.57 10.41
CA SER A 3 7.98 -13.59 9.01
C SER A 3 9.05 -14.67 8.79
N ASN A 4 8.98 -15.35 7.64
CA ASN A 4 10.02 -16.27 7.18
C ASN A 4 11.08 -15.57 6.28
N PHE A 5 10.89 -14.29 5.96
CA PHE A 5 11.85 -13.47 5.23
C PHE A 5 12.21 -12.22 6.03
N LEU A 6 13.40 -12.25 6.63
CA LEU A 6 13.95 -11.12 7.37
C LEU A 6 15.25 -10.66 6.69
N PRO A 7 15.21 -9.57 5.90
CA PRO A 7 16.42 -9.00 5.32
C PRO A 7 17.41 -8.59 6.41
N THR A 8 18.69 -8.73 6.10
CA THR A 8 19.78 -8.26 6.98
C THR A 8 20.03 -6.79 6.70
N LEU A 9 19.39 -5.91 7.46
CA LEU A 9 19.53 -4.46 7.38
C LEU A 9 20.19 -3.91 8.65
N ASP A 10 20.83 -2.74 8.55
CA ASP A 10 21.39 -2.07 9.72
C ASP A 10 20.26 -1.43 10.55
N LYS A 11 19.92 -2.07 11.68
CA LYS A 11 18.88 -1.58 12.61
C LYS A 11 19.23 -0.20 13.19
N ILE A 12 20.53 0.11 13.33
CA ILE A 12 21.00 1.40 13.83
C ILE A 12 20.73 2.48 12.79
N GLU A 13 21.02 2.19 11.51
CA GLU A 13 20.74 3.11 10.40
C GLU A 13 19.24 3.44 10.30
N ILE A 14 18.37 2.41 10.32
CA ILE A 14 16.91 2.59 10.26
C ILE A 14 16.43 3.47 11.43
N THR A 15 16.90 3.18 12.65
CA THR A 15 16.49 3.93 13.85
C THR A 15 17.03 5.36 13.82
N ALA A 16 18.27 5.57 13.37
CA ALA A 16 18.86 6.90 13.26
C ALA A 16 18.12 7.74 12.22
N ALA A 17 17.85 7.19 11.04
CA ALA A 17 17.09 7.86 9.98
C ALA A 17 15.69 8.27 10.46
N HIS A 18 15.00 7.41 11.22
CA HIS A 18 13.70 7.74 11.82
C HIS A 18 13.79 8.89 12.83
N ILE A 19 14.78 8.88 13.73
CA ILE A 19 15.00 9.95 14.71
C ILE A 19 15.30 11.29 14.03
N GLU A 20 16.04 11.26 12.93
CA GLU A 20 16.39 12.44 12.12
C GLU A 20 15.21 12.93 11.25
N GLY A 21 14.11 12.18 11.19
CA GLY A 21 12.95 12.49 10.38
C GLY A 21 13.13 12.20 8.89
N ASN A 22 14.12 11.39 8.53
CA ASN A 22 14.37 10.93 7.16
C ASN A 22 13.48 9.72 6.83
N TYR A 23 12.16 9.97 6.79
CA TYR A 23 11.15 8.94 6.56
C TYR A 23 11.27 8.27 5.19
N ASP A 24 11.69 9.01 4.16
CA ASP A 24 11.89 8.46 2.82
C ASP A 24 12.95 7.34 2.84
N LEU A 25 14.07 7.55 3.53
CA LEU A 25 15.11 6.53 3.68
C LEU A 25 14.62 5.33 4.49
N VAL A 26 13.89 5.56 5.59
CA VAL A 26 13.33 4.46 6.40
C VAL A 26 12.37 3.63 5.54
N TYR A 27 11.52 4.28 4.76
CA TYR A 27 10.56 3.62 3.88
C TYR A 27 11.29 2.77 2.83
N GLU A 28 12.28 3.35 2.14
CA GLU A 28 13.09 2.68 1.12
C GLU A 28 13.79 1.45 1.70
N LEU A 29 14.50 1.60 2.83
CA LEU A 29 15.21 0.50 3.49
C LEU A 29 14.29 -0.67 3.84
N LEU A 30 13.04 -0.40 4.24
CA LEU A 30 12.09 -1.45 4.62
C LEU A 30 11.40 -2.11 3.42
N VAL A 31 11.17 -1.38 2.34
CA VAL A 31 10.39 -1.85 1.18
C VAL A 31 11.25 -2.46 0.08
N GLU A 32 12.40 -1.87 -0.21
CA GLU A 32 13.26 -2.29 -1.32
C GLU A 32 13.63 -3.79 -1.25
N PRO A 33 14.04 -4.36 -0.10
CA PRO A 33 14.37 -5.79 -0.02
C PRO A 33 13.18 -6.71 -0.29
N LEU A 34 11.95 -6.26 0.00
CA LEU A 34 10.73 -7.03 -0.28
C LEU A 34 10.46 -7.09 -1.79
N HIS A 35 10.61 -5.96 -2.49
CA HIS A 35 10.49 -5.91 -3.95
C HIS A 35 11.57 -6.71 -4.65
N GLU A 36 12.83 -6.61 -4.21
CA GLU A 36 13.94 -7.38 -4.76
C GLU A 36 13.70 -8.89 -4.64
N GLU A 37 13.26 -9.36 -3.48
CA GLU A 37 13.01 -10.77 -3.26
C GLU A 37 11.78 -11.25 -4.04
N LEU A 38 10.70 -10.46 -4.11
CA LEU A 38 9.53 -10.77 -4.95
C LEU A 38 9.93 -10.88 -6.43
N TYR A 39 10.74 -9.93 -6.93
CA TYR A 39 11.25 -9.94 -8.31
C TYR A 39 12.12 -11.17 -8.59
N LYS A 40 13.00 -11.52 -7.66
CA LYS A 40 13.91 -12.67 -7.77
C LYS A 40 13.17 -14.00 -7.75
N ARG A 41 12.13 -14.13 -6.92
CA ARG A 41 11.33 -15.36 -6.81
C ARG A 41 10.37 -15.52 -7.98
N GLN A 42 9.87 -14.42 -8.53
CA GLN A 42 8.79 -14.41 -9.53
C GLN A 42 7.55 -15.21 -9.06
N ASP A 43 7.33 -15.24 -7.75
CA ASP A 43 6.26 -16.00 -7.11
C ASP A 43 5.55 -15.13 -6.06
N PHE A 44 4.26 -14.90 -6.28
CA PHE A 44 3.42 -14.12 -5.38
C PHE A 44 3.08 -14.84 -4.06
N ASN A 45 3.28 -16.16 -3.97
CA ASN A 45 3.15 -16.89 -2.70
C ASN A 45 4.16 -16.39 -1.65
N PHE A 46 5.22 -15.67 -2.07
CA PHE A 46 6.15 -14.99 -1.17
C PHE A 46 5.46 -14.05 -0.18
N ILE A 47 4.37 -13.39 -0.59
CA ILE A 47 3.64 -12.45 0.28
C ILE A 47 3.08 -13.18 1.52
N ASP A 48 2.69 -14.45 1.39
CA ASP A 48 2.18 -15.27 2.50
C ASP A 48 3.27 -15.62 3.53
N GLU A 49 4.55 -15.49 3.17
CA GLU A 49 5.69 -15.72 4.07
C GLU A 49 6.06 -14.49 4.92
N LEU A 50 5.52 -13.33 4.58
CA LEU A 50 5.82 -12.05 5.22
C LEU A 50 5.05 -11.86 6.53
N SER A 51 5.58 -11.05 7.46
CA SER A 51 4.82 -10.57 8.62
C SER A 51 3.70 -9.64 8.17
N GLU A 52 2.70 -9.42 9.03
CA GLU A 52 1.60 -8.48 8.73
C GLU A 52 2.12 -7.06 8.48
N GLY A 53 3.15 -6.62 9.21
CA GLY A 53 3.81 -5.34 8.96
C GLY A 53 4.51 -5.25 7.60
N GLN A 54 5.21 -6.32 7.18
CA GLN A 54 5.85 -6.40 5.87
C GLN A 54 4.82 -6.48 4.72
N GLN A 55 3.75 -7.25 4.90
CA GLN A 55 2.65 -7.30 3.94
C GLN A 55 2.00 -5.93 3.78
N LEU A 56 1.75 -5.23 4.90
CA LEU A 56 1.16 -3.90 4.89
C LEU A 56 2.02 -2.92 4.10
N ILE A 57 3.32 -2.79 4.42
CA ILE A 57 4.17 -1.79 3.78
C ILE A 57 4.38 -2.08 2.28
N LEU A 58 4.48 -3.35 1.89
CA LEU A 58 4.59 -3.77 0.49
C LEU A 58 3.29 -3.51 -0.29
N ALA A 59 2.14 -3.92 0.25
CA ALA A 59 0.85 -3.72 -0.41
C ALA A 59 0.50 -2.22 -0.50
N TYR A 60 0.82 -1.44 0.54
CA TYR A 60 0.65 0.00 0.55
C TYR A 60 1.58 0.70 -0.45
N ASP A 61 2.79 0.17 -0.71
CA ASP A 61 3.69 0.69 -1.73
C ASP A 61 3.09 0.58 -3.14
N TYR A 62 2.51 -0.57 -3.48
CA TYR A 62 1.78 -0.74 -4.73
C TYR A 62 0.56 0.19 -4.82
N LEU A 63 -0.24 0.27 -3.75
CA LEU A 63 -1.40 1.15 -3.67
C LEU A 63 -1.00 2.61 -3.91
N ARG A 64 -0.03 3.14 -3.15
CA ARG A 64 0.38 4.55 -3.27
C ARG A 64 0.95 4.83 -4.66
N THR A 65 1.74 3.91 -5.21
CA THR A 65 2.34 4.08 -6.53
C THR A 65 1.28 4.22 -7.61
N GLN A 66 0.24 3.37 -7.59
CA GLN A 66 -0.84 3.45 -8.56
C GLN A 66 -1.70 4.72 -8.37
N VAL A 67 -2.10 5.01 -7.14
CA VAL A 67 -3.01 6.13 -6.84
C VAL A 67 -2.33 7.49 -7.05
N LEU A 68 -1.05 7.63 -6.70
CA LEU A 68 -0.33 8.89 -6.93
C LEU A 68 0.01 9.11 -8.41
N GLN A 69 0.13 8.05 -9.22
CA GLN A 69 0.39 8.17 -10.66
C GLN A 69 -0.89 8.39 -11.48
N GLY A 70 -1.98 7.72 -11.12
CA GLY A 70 -3.21 7.73 -11.91
C GLY A 70 -4.50 7.53 -11.12
N GLY A 71 -4.49 7.63 -9.80
CA GLY A 71 -5.72 7.51 -8.99
C GLY A 71 -6.27 6.08 -8.84
N PHE A 72 -7.39 5.97 -8.14
CA PHE A 72 -8.02 4.69 -7.80
C PHE A 72 -8.56 3.92 -9.00
N ILE A 73 -8.99 4.61 -10.07
CA ILE A 73 -9.44 3.95 -11.30
C ILE A 73 -8.28 3.19 -11.95
N GLN A 74 -7.08 3.78 -12.01
CA GLN A 74 -5.88 3.08 -12.49
C GLN A 74 -5.55 1.88 -11.60
N PHE A 75 -5.56 2.07 -10.28
CA PHE A 75 -5.32 1.00 -9.32
C PHE A 75 -6.28 -0.19 -9.51
N ILE A 76 -7.56 0.08 -9.78
CA ILE A 76 -8.58 -0.95 -10.04
C ILE A 76 -8.37 -1.62 -11.41
N GLN A 77 -8.15 -0.85 -12.48
CA GLN A 77 -7.95 -1.38 -13.84
C GLN A 77 -6.66 -2.21 -13.96
N ASN A 78 -5.66 -1.94 -13.13
CA ASN A 78 -4.44 -2.74 -13.01
C ASN A 78 -4.61 -3.93 -12.04
N GLU A 79 -5.84 -4.27 -11.66
CA GLU A 79 -6.22 -5.45 -10.88
C GLU A 79 -5.67 -5.50 -9.43
N TYR A 80 -5.21 -4.37 -8.88
CA TYR A 80 -4.66 -4.32 -7.52
C TYR A 80 -5.71 -4.16 -6.41
N VAL A 81 -6.99 -3.94 -6.76
CA VAL A 81 -8.08 -3.75 -5.78
C VAL A 81 -8.26 -4.93 -4.82
N GLY A 82 -7.81 -6.13 -5.20
CA GLY A 82 -7.77 -7.30 -4.33
C GLY A 82 -6.89 -7.14 -3.08
N LEU A 83 -5.98 -6.17 -3.05
CA LEU A 83 -5.14 -5.86 -1.89
C LEU A 83 -5.90 -5.10 -0.78
N LEU A 84 -7.00 -4.40 -1.12
CA LEU A 84 -7.66 -3.50 -0.17
C LEU A 84 -8.18 -4.20 1.10
N PRO A 85 -8.80 -5.39 1.06
CA PRO A 85 -9.31 -6.03 2.28
C PRO A 85 -8.23 -6.23 3.36
N SER A 86 -7.06 -6.77 2.99
CA SER A 86 -5.97 -6.99 3.94
C SER A 86 -5.33 -5.67 4.40
N VAL A 87 -5.12 -4.73 3.48
CA VAL A 87 -4.57 -3.40 3.81
C VAL A 87 -5.48 -2.66 4.79
N ILE A 88 -6.80 -2.69 4.60
CA ILE A 88 -7.77 -2.06 5.52
C ILE A 88 -7.65 -2.67 6.92
N GLU A 89 -7.64 -4.01 7.03
CA GLU A 89 -7.50 -4.70 8.31
C GLU A 89 -6.18 -4.33 9.01
N GLN A 90 -5.07 -4.32 8.27
CA GLN A 90 -3.74 -3.99 8.78
C GLN A 90 -3.61 -2.53 9.21
N LEU A 91 -4.16 -1.59 8.45
CA LEU A 91 -4.21 -0.17 8.83
C LEU A 91 -5.01 0.03 10.13
N MET A 92 -6.10 -0.71 10.31
CA MET A 92 -6.87 -0.66 11.57
C MET A 92 -6.05 -1.16 12.77
N MET A 93 -5.22 -2.20 12.59
CA MET A 93 -4.35 -2.71 13.66
C MET A 93 -3.34 -1.66 14.14
N ILE A 94 -2.84 -0.82 13.24
CA ILE A 94 -1.92 0.29 13.59
C ILE A 94 -2.65 1.61 13.87
N SER A 95 -3.97 1.58 14.03
CA SER A 95 -4.82 2.76 14.30
C SER A 95 -4.82 3.83 13.21
N ALA A 96 -4.42 3.51 11.97
CA ALA A 96 -4.49 4.40 10.81
C ALA A 96 -5.92 4.45 10.22
N THR A 97 -6.89 4.85 11.05
CA THR A 97 -8.32 4.72 10.77
C THR A 97 -8.81 5.58 9.62
N ASP A 98 -8.22 6.76 9.39
CA ASP A 98 -8.65 7.68 8.33
C ASP A 98 -8.41 7.07 6.94
N MET A 99 -7.23 6.49 6.72
CA MET A 99 -6.92 5.80 5.49
C MET A 99 -7.72 4.50 5.36
N ALA A 100 -7.85 3.71 6.44
CA ALA A 100 -8.67 2.51 6.42
C ALA A 100 -10.13 2.80 6.01
N SER A 101 -10.73 3.86 6.57
CA SER A 101 -12.08 4.30 6.20
C SER A 101 -12.17 4.79 4.76
N LEU A 102 -11.15 5.47 4.27
CA LEU A 102 -11.09 5.91 2.87
C LEU A 102 -11.04 4.73 1.90
N LEU A 103 -10.22 3.73 2.19
CA LEU A 103 -10.10 2.53 1.34
C LEU A 103 -11.36 1.67 1.41
N ASP A 104 -12.07 1.65 2.53
CA ASP A 104 -13.39 1.03 2.64
C ASP A 104 -14.42 1.74 1.74
N ASP A 105 -14.38 3.08 1.64
CA ASP A 105 -15.23 3.83 0.71
C ASP A 105 -14.90 3.50 -0.77
N VAL A 106 -13.61 3.41 -1.12
CA VAL A 106 -13.15 2.96 -2.45
C VAL A 106 -13.67 1.56 -2.76
N LEU A 107 -13.57 0.63 -1.80
CA LEU A 107 -14.02 -0.75 -1.97
C LEU A 107 -15.54 -0.84 -2.17
N LYS A 108 -16.33 -0.01 -1.48
CA LYS A 108 -17.79 0.07 -1.69
C LYS A 108 -18.13 0.51 -3.11
N VAL A 109 -17.50 1.59 -3.59
CA VAL A 109 -17.72 2.08 -4.96
C VAL A 109 -17.34 1.00 -5.97
N TYR A 110 -16.20 0.34 -5.77
CA TYR A 110 -15.75 -0.76 -6.61
C TYR A 110 -16.77 -1.90 -6.67
N VAL A 111 -17.23 -2.40 -5.52
CA VAL A 111 -18.15 -3.55 -5.46
C VAL A 111 -19.48 -3.24 -6.15
N LEU A 112 -20.01 -2.02 -5.99
CA LEU A 112 -21.26 -1.59 -6.64
C LEU A 112 -21.15 -1.50 -8.17
N ASN A 113 -19.93 -1.29 -8.70
CA ASN A 113 -19.67 -1.03 -10.11
C ASN A 113 -18.70 -2.03 -10.75
N ARG A 114 -18.54 -3.20 -10.12
CA ARG A 114 -17.46 -4.18 -10.40
C ARG A 114 -17.37 -4.57 -11.88
N ASP A 115 -18.52 -4.85 -12.50
CA ASP A 115 -18.56 -5.30 -13.90
C ASP A 115 -18.06 -4.22 -14.87
N MET A 116 -18.36 -2.95 -14.59
CA MET A 116 -17.91 -1.82 -15.39
C MET A 116 -16.43 -1.49 -15.16
N LEU A 117 -15.97 -1.60 -13.91
CA LEU A 117 -14.61 -1.23 -13.52
C LEU A 117 -13.56 -2.32 -13.76
N ASN A 118 -13.94 -3.59 -13.93
CA ASN A 118 -13.01 -4.68 -14.26
C ASN A 118 -12.93 -5.01 -15.75
N ARG A 119 -13.82 -4.46 -16.58
CA ARG A 119 -13.78 -4.77 -18.01
C ARG A 119 -12.49 -4.21 -18.61
N PRO A 120 -11.87 -4.92 -19.58
CA PRO A 120 -10.78 -4.34 -20.36
C PRO A 120 -11.25 -3.05 -21.05
N THR A 121 -10.40 -2.02 -21.02
CA THR A 121 -10.67 -0.72 -21.63
C THR A 121 -9.63 -0.36 -22.68
N THR A 122 -10.04 0.34 -23.74
CA THR A 122 -9.08 1.11 -24.55
C THR A 122 -8.63 2.35 -23.78
N VAL A 123 -7.60 3.05 -24.28
CA VAL A 123 -7.15 4.32 -23.70
C VAL A 123 -8.29 5.36 -23.65
N GLU A 124 -9.13 5.44 -24.69
CA GLU A 124 -10.27 6.37 -24.68
C GLU A 124 -11.35 5.94 -23.68
N GLU A 125 -11.61 4.65 -23.55
CA GLU A 125 -12.57 4.14 -22.57
C GLU A 125 -12.08 4.32 -21.13
N PHE A 126 -10.79 4.15 -20.89
CA PHE A 126 -10.15 4.40 -19.60
C PHE A 126 -10.32 5.86 -19.17
N ALA A 127 -10.06 6.81 -20.08
CA ALA A 127 -10.26 8.23 -19.79
C ALA A 127 -11.73 8.55 -19.45
N LYS A 128 -12.69 7.90 -20.12
CA LYS A 128 -14.12 8.07 -19.83
C LYS A 128 -14.53 7.55 -18.46
N LEU A 129 -13.83 6.56 -17.89
CA LEU A 129 -14.12 6.10 -16.52
C LEU A 129 -14.00 7.25 -15.51
N TYR A 130 -13.04 8.17 -15.66
CA TYR A 130 -12.91 9.33 -14.77
C TYR A 130 -14.05 10.34 -14.94
N GLU A 131 -14.64 10.42 -16.14
CA GLU A 131 -15.83 11.25 -16.37
C GLU A 131 -17.09 10.63 -15.78
N GLU A 132 -17.22 9.30 -15.86
CA GLU A 132 -18.36 8.53 -15.37
C GLU A 132 -18.35 8.37 -13.85
N PHE A 133 -17.18 8.13 -13.25
CA PHE A 133 -17.01 7.87 -11.82
C PHE A 133 -16.33 9.04 -11.09
N LYS A 134 -16.94 10.22 -11.16
CA LYS A 134 -16.42 11.46 -10.52
C LYS A 134 -16.26 11.35 -9.01
N GLU A 135 -16.93 10.39 -8.37
CA GLU A 135 -16.73 10.13 -6.94
C GLU A 135 -15.29 9.69 -6.61
N PHE A 136 -14.55 9.08 -7.57
CA PHE A 136 -13.14 8.76 -7.37
C PHE A 136 -12.24 9.99 -7.30
N GLU A 137 -12.60 11.12 -7.93
CA GLU A 137 -11.82 12.37 -7.81
C GLU A 137 -11.71 12.81 -6.34
N ILE A 138 -12.82 12.74 -5.60
CA ILE A 138 -12.87 13.07 -4.17
C ILE A 138 -12.05 12.05 -3.36
N LEU A 139 -12.12 10.76 -3.73
CA LEU A 139 -11.36 9.71 -3.04
C LEU A 139 -9.85 9.86 -3.28
N ASP A 140 -9.43 10.19 -4.50
CA ASP A 140 -8.04 10.44 -4.89
C ASP A 140 -7.48 11.65 -4.12
N GLU A 141 -8.23 12.75 -4.04
CA GLU A 141 -7.85 13.93 -3.27
C GLU A 141 -7.69 13.61 -1.77
N ARG A 142 -8.65 12.88 -1.19
CA ARG A 142 -8.56 12.46 0.21
C ARG A 142 -7.36 11.53 0.43
N PHE A 143 -7.02 10.66 -0.52
CA PHE A 143 -5.85 9.79 -0.41
C PHE A 143 -4.58 10.63 -0.30
N ILE A 144 -4.41 11.62 -1.18
CA ILE A 144 -3.25 12.53 -1.15
C ILE A 144 -3.15 13.25 0.21
N GLN A 145 -4.28 13.69 0.77
CA GLN A 145 -4.31 14.36 2.08
C GLN A 145 -3.88 13.46 3.23
N HIS A 146 -4.23 12.17 3.18
CA HIS A 146 -3.95 11.22 4.27
C HIS A 146 -2.67 10.39 4.07
N ASN A 147 -2.12 10.32 2.86
CA ASN A 147 -1.00 9.44 2.51
C ASN A 147 0.23 9.67 3.41
N LEU A 148 0.69 10.92 3.54
CA LEU A 148 1.88 11.24 4.33
C LEU A 148 1.71 10.88 5.82
N THR A 149 0.55 11.14 6.40
CA THR A 149 0.29 10.78 7.80
C THR A 149 0.23 9.27 7.99
N THR A 150 -0.39 8.56 7.05
CA THR A 150 -0.48 7.09 7.08
C THR A 150 0.91 6.46 6.97
N GLU A 151 1.72 6.95 6.05
CA GLU A 151 3.10 6.52 5.87
C GLU A 151 3.90 6.65 7.17
N ARG A 152 3.83 7.82 7.82
CA ARG A 152 4.47 8.03 9.13
C ARG A 152 4.02 7.02 10.18
N MET A 153 2.72 6.74 10.26
CA MET A 153 2.18 5.77 11.22
C MET A 153 2.70 4.34 10.96
N MET A 154 2.81 3.94 9.69
CA MET A 154 3.40 2.66 9.32
C MET A 154 4.88 2.59 9.69
N LEU A 155 5.64 3.65 9.46
CA LEU A 155 7.07 3.71 9.81
C LEU A 155 7.28 3.71 11.34
N ASP A 156 6.46 4.45 12.09
CA ASP A 156 6.47 4.44 13.56
C ASP A 156 6.19 3.02 14.09
N TYR A 157 5.21 2.33 13.50
CA TYR A 157 4.92 0.94 13.82
C TYR A 157 6.12 0.04 13.50
N ALA A 158 6.70 0.14 12.30
CA ALA A 158 7.82 -0.68 11.88
C ALA A 158 9.06 -0.50 12.76
N VAL A 159 9.42 0.74 13.12
CA VAL A 159 10.55 1.03 14.02
C VAL A 159 10.30 0.50 15.43
N THR A 160 9.05 0.54 15.91
CA THR A 160 8.69 -0.04 17.21
C THR A 160 8.71 -1.58 17.20
N HIS A 161 8.53 -2.19 16.03
CA HIS A 161 8.41 -3.64 15.84
C HIS A 161 9.48 -4.19 14.88
N LEU A 162 10.70 -3.64 14.89
CA LEU A 162 11.75 -3.98 13.92
C LEU A 162 12.01 -5.48 13.76
N GLY A 163 11.82 -6.30 14.82
CA GLY A 163 11.96 -7.75 14.73
C GLY A 163 11.02 -8.44 13.73
N GLU A 164 9.96 -7.76 13.27
CA GLU A 164 9.07 -8.24 12.21
C GLU A 164 9.58 -7.95 10.79
N PHE A 165 10.55 -7.04 10.66
CA PHE A 165 11.03 -6.51 9.39
C PHE A 165 12.48 -6.90 9.10
N VAL A 166 13.30 -7.07 10.14
CA VAL A 166 14.76 -7.22 10.02
C VAL A 166 15.32 -8.30 10.95
N ALA A 167 16.30 -9.05 10.43
CA ALA A 167 16.98 -10.14 11.15
C ALA A 167 17.78 -9.63 12.36
#